data_AF-W8CAD2-F1
#
_entry.id   AF-W8CAD2-F1
#
_cell.length_a   1.000
_cell.length_b   1.000
_cell.length_c   1.000
_cell.angle_alpha   90.00
_cell.angle_beta   90.00
_cell.angle_gamma   90.00
#
_symmetry.space_group_name_H-M   'P 1'
#
loop_
_entity.id
_entity.type
_entity.pdbx_description
1 polymer ?
#
loop_
_entity_poly.entity_id
_entity_poly.type
_entity_poly.pdbx_seq_one_letter_code
_entity_poly.pdbx_strand_id
1 'polypeptide(L)'
;MEDFEAKRNALFACLDNASKELTGTALDQTQTGTPSLDLIYRRNTFRKKTVSPDKSLSRMRGKESIFKKPDMPISKCLKPSRVPDYKINPQKWTKYSLADVDISDHTNTAAAFQFLKQMDEQLEIKTAVSSNIDVKIEFKKSSKIRKQIRDMEDGELKDAEVDKPRLKGSKVIMPEYVVGHQRKSKKKVKGTSESMIRAAGTLKLAHILEDGEDAEEDQG
;
A
#
# COMPACT_ATOMS: atom_id res chain seq x y z
N MET A 1 -18.03 37.60 -9.62
CA MET A 1 -18.24 36.38 -10.45
C MET A 1 -17.15 36.27 -11.53
N GLU A 2 -16.74 37.39 -12.13
CA GLU A 2 -15.64 37.48 -13.12
C GLU A 2 -14.29 36.92 -12.63
N ASP A 3 -13.94 37.10 -11.35
CA ASP A 3 -12.67 36.59 -10.79
C ASP A 3 -12.57 35.05 -10.81
N PHE A 4 -13.70 34.37 -10.69
CA PHE A 4 -13.73 32.90 -10.74
C PHE A 4 -13.51 32.40 -12.16
N GLU A 5 -14.16 33.03 -13.15
CA GLU A 5 -13.99 32.70 -14.56
C GLU A 5 -12.57 33.00 -15.04
N ALA A 6 -12.00 34.12 -14.62
CA ALA A 6 -10.61 34.46 -14.91
C ALA A 6 -9.64 33.42 -14.35
N LYS A 7 -9.82 32.99 -13.09
CA LYS A 7 -9.00 31.94 -12.47
C LYS A 7 -9.20 30.58 -13.15
N ARG A 8 -10.43 30.23 -13.50
CA ARG A 8 -10.77 28.99 -14.23
C ARG A 8 -10.04 28.96 -15.58
N ASN A 9 -10.16 30.03 -16.35
CA ASN A 9 -9.57 30.10 -17.68
C ASN A 9 -8.04 30.13 -17.63
N ALA A 10 -7.45 30.82 -16.64
CA ALA A 10 -6.01 30.81 -16.40
C ALA A 10 -5.48 29.40 -16.05
N LEU A 11 -6.24 28.64 -15.24
CA LEU A 11 -5.88 27.27 -14.89
C LEU A 11 -5.89 26.35 -16.10
N PHE A 12 -6.93 26.42 -16.94
CA PHE A 12 -6.99 25.60 -18.16
C PHE A 12 -5.90 25.99 -19.17
N ALA A 13 -5.58 27.27 -19.32
CA ALA A 13 -4.46 27.69 -20.17
C ALA A 13 -3.12 27.14 -19.68
N CYS A 14 -2.90 27.10 -18.35
CA CYS A 14 -1.70 26.51 -17.76
C CYS A 14 -1.61 25.00 -18.02
N LEU A 15 -2.73 24.27 -17.83
CA LEU A 15 -2.79 22.84 -18.08
C LEU A 15 -2.62 22.48 -19.56
N ASP A 16 -3.17 23.28 -20.48
CA ASP A 16 -3.00 23.09 -21.92
C ASP A 16 -1.54 23.28 -22.36
N ASN A 17 -0.83 24.23 -21.77
CA ASN A 17 0.60 24.43 -22.05
C ASN A 17 1.42 23.26 -21.51
N ALA A 18 1.18 22.85 -20.26
CA ALA A 18 1.86 21.71 -19.64
C ALA A 18 1.62 20.40 -20.41
N SER A 19 0.40 20.17 -20.91
CA SER A 19 0.10 18.97 -21.70
C SER A 19 0.85 18.95 -23.03
N LYS A 20 0.90 20.10 -23.73
CA LYS A 20 1.68 20.24 -24.98
C LYS A 20 3.18 20.04 -24.75
N GLU A 21 3.74 20.52 -23.64
CA GLU A 21 5.14 20.28 -23.30
C GLU A 21 5.46 18.81 -23.03
N LEU A 22 4.48 18.03 -22.55
CA LEU A 22 4.63 16.60 -22.33
C LEU A 22 4.47 15.78 -23.62
N THR A 23 3.75 16.28 -24.63
CA THR A 23 3.59 15.57 -25.91
C THR A 23 4.93 15.32 -26.59
N GLY A 24 5.22 14.08 -26.94
CA GLY A 24 6.52 13.65 -27.52
C GLY A 24 7.63 13.34 -26.51
N THR A 25 7.39 13.48 -25.20
CA THR A 25 8.31 13.00 -24.15
C THR A 25 8.02 11.56 -23.75
N ALA A 26 8.94 10.90 -23.02
CA ALA A 26 8.72 9.54 -22.51
C ALA A 26 7.57 9.43 -21.47
N LEU A 27 7.04 10.56 -21.00
CA LEU A 27 5.87 10.65 -20.12
C LEU A 27 4.56 10.87 -20.88
N ASP A 28 4.59 10.98 -22.21
CA ASP A 28 3.39 11.14 -23.03
C ASP A 28 2.51 9.89 -22.99
N GLN A 29 1.36 10.00 -22.31
CA GLN A 29 0.37 8.92 -22.16
C GLN A 29 -0.73 8.97 -23.23
N THR A 30 -0.69 9.94 -24.16
CA THR A 30 -1.74 10.08 -25.18
C THR A 30 -1.82 8.88 -26.14
N GLN A 31 -0.72 8.12 -26.26
CA GLN A 31 -0.66 6.89 -27.07
C GLN A 31 -0.81 5.60 -26.25
N THR A 32 -0.85 5.66 -24.91
CA THR A 32 -1.15 4.47 -24.12
C THR A 32 -2.65 4.24 -24.17
N GLY A 33 -3.09 3.49 -25.18
CA GLY A 33 -4.46 3.02 -25.30
C GLY A 33 -4.96 2.50 -23.95
N THR A 34 -6.20 2.85 -23.63
CA THR A 34 -6.99 2.40 -22.47
C THR A 34 -6.41 1.14 -21.83
N PRO A 35 -5.91 1.17 -20.58
CA PRO A 35 -5.49 -0.05 -19.92
C PRO A 35 -6.74 -0.92 -19.80
N SER A 36 -6.82 -1.93 -20.66
CA SER A 36 -7.80 -2.99 -20.55
C SER A 36 -7.86 -3.43 -19.09
N LEU A 37 -9.08 -3.41 -18.55
CA LEU A 37 -9.45 -3.72 -17.17
C LEU A 37 -8.95 -5.12 -16.72
N ASP A 38 -8.45 -5.93 -17.66
CA ASP A 38 -7.90 -7.27 -17.46
C ASP A 38 -6.52 -7.33 -16.78
N LEU A 39 -5.82 -6.20 -16.57
CA LEU A 39 -4.49 -6.21 -15.94
C LEU A 39 -4.52 -6.10 -14.40
N ILE A 40 -5.67 -5.83 -13.79
CA ILE A 40 -5.78 -5.63 -12.33
C ILE A 40 -5.81 -6.96 -11.55
N TYR A 41 -6.20 -8.08 -12.18
CA TYR A 41 -6.23 -9.40 -11.51
C TYR A 41 -4.95 -10.25 -11.63
N ARG A 42 -3.88 -9.78 -12.29
CA ARG A 42 -2.59 -10.49 -12.37
C ARG A 42 -1.48 -9.92 -11.49
N ARG A 43 -1.80 -9.13 -10.47
CA ARG A 43 -0.80 -8.59 -9.53
C ARG A 43 -0.86 -9.27 -8.17
N ASN A 44 -0.63 -10.59 -8.12
CA ASN A 44 -0.14 -11.21 -6.89
C ASN A 44 0.63 -12.50 -7.14
N THR A 45 1.86 -12.40 -7.64
CA THR A 45 2.90 -13.38 -7.29
C THR A 45 4.21 -12.65 -7.03
N PHE A 46 4.48 -12.36 -5.76
CA PHE A 46 5.86 -12.23 -5.27
C PHE A 46 6.55 -13.60 -5.41
N ARG A 47 6.96 -13.96 -6.63
CA ARG A 47 7.95 -15.01 -6.83
C ARG A 47 9.31 -14.41 -6.49
N LYS A 48 9.80 -14.74 -5.31
CA LYS A 48 11.23 -14.69 -4.98
C LYS A 48 12.00 -15.22 -6.21
N LYS A 49 12.89 -14.41 -6.78
CA LYS A 49 13.89 -14.87 -7.77
C LYS A 49 14.83 -15.83 -7.04
N THR A 50 14.42 -17.08 -6.88
CA THR A 50 15.35 -18.19 -6.73
C THR A 50 16.10 -18.31 -8.04
N VAL A 51 17.42 -18.33 -7.98
CA VAL A 51 18.32 -18.64 -9.10
C VAL A 51 17.73 -19.82 -9.88
N SER A 52 17.38 -19.59 -11.15
CA SER A 52 16.73 -20.60 -11.97
C SER A 52 17.67 -21.81 -12.17
N PRO A 53 17.26 -23.05 -11.87
CA PRO A 53 18.04 -24.24 -12.20
C PRO A 53 18.06 -24.54 -13.73
N ASP A 54 17.46 -23.68 -14.56
CA ASP A 54 17.19 -23.94 -15.97
C ASP A 54 18.41 -23.98 -16.90
N LYS A 55 19.58 -23.49 -16.50
CA LYS A 55 20.78 -23.57 -17.37
C LYS A 55 21.30 -25.00 -17.54
N SER A 56 21.02 -25.92 -16.62
CA SER A 56 21.38 -27.34 -16.78
C SER A 56 20.32 -28.13 -17.56
N LEU A 57 19.05 -27.74 -17.47
CA LEU A 57 17.93 -28.43 -18.13
C LEU A 57 17.76 -28.01 -19.60
N SER A 58 18.32 -26.87 -20.03
CA SER A 58 18.29 -26.44 -21.43
C SER A 58 18.96 -27.44 -22.39
N ARG A 59 19.94 -28.23 -21.93
CA ARG A 59 20.63 -29.26 -22.75
C ARG A 59 19.83 -30.55 -22.89
N MET A 60 18.72 -30.68 -22.16
CA MET A 60 17.85 -31.85 -22.16
C MET A 60 16.54 -31.63 -22.94
N ARG A 61 16.24 -30.40 -23.37
CA ARG A 61 15.12 -30.16 -24.29
C ARG A 61 15.44 -30.82 -25.64
N GLY A 62 14.61 -31.79 -26.04
CA GLY A 62 14.74 -32.51 -27.33
C GLY A 62 15.47 -33.86 -27.26
N LYS A 63 16.01 -34.26 -26.11
CA LYS A 63 16.49 -35.64 -25.91
C LYS A 63 15.36 -36.46 -25.30
N GLU A 64 14.66 -37.20 -26.15
CA GLU A 64 13.61 -38.10 -25.70
C GLU A 64 14.20 -39.27 -24.90
N SER A 65 13.72 -39.44 -23.67
CA SER A 65 14.00 -40.62 -22.86
C SER A 65 13.45 -41.86 -23.58
N ILE A 66 14.30 -42.82 -23.91
CA ILE A 66 13.92 -44.13 -24.49
C ILE A 66 12.96 -44.93 -23.60
N PHE A 67 12.86 -44.58 -22.33
CA PHE A 67 11.73 -44.93 -21.48
C PHE A 67 10.62 -43.89 -21.67
N LYS A 68 9.99 -43.88 -22.85
CA LYS A 68 8.74 -43.14 -23.03
C LYS A 68 7.64 -43.87 -22.27
N LYS A 69 7.42 -43.45 -21.02
CA LYS A 69 6.13 -43.70 -20.36
C LYS A 69 5.05 -43.09 -21.28
N PRO A 70 4.00 -43.84 -21.67
CA PRO A 70 2.93 -43.27 -22.47
C PRO A 70 2.39 -42.02 -21.78
N ASP A 71 2.18 -40.95 -22.54
CA ASP A 71 1.71 -39.67 -22.01
C ASP A 71 0.35 -39.90 -21.33
N MET A 72 0.36 -40.00 -20.00
CA MET A 72 -0.86 -40.10 -19.23
C MET A 72 -1.69 -38.84 -19.50
N PRO A 73 -3.01 -38.97 -19.72
CA PRO A 73 -3.85 -37.83 -20.04
C PRO A 73 -3.64 -36.75 -18.98
N ILE A 74 -3.50 -35.49 -19.41
CA ILE A 74 -3.14 -34.34 -18.57
C ILE A 74 -3.99 -34.28 -17.28
N SER A 75 -5.23 -34.75 -17.32
CA SER A 75 -6.15 -34.86 -16.16
C SER A 75 -5.66 -35.76 -15.03
N LYS A 76 -4.80 -36.76 -15.29
CA LYS A 76 -4.19 -37.64 -14.28
C LYS A 76 -2.86 -37.11 -13.75
N CYS A 77 -2.22 -36.21 -14.50
CA CYS A 77 -0.94 -35.58 -14.14
C CYS A 77 -1.16 -34.28 -13.35
N LEU A 78 -2.31 -33.64 -13.54
CA LEU A 78 -2.75 -32.50 -12.73
C LEU A 78 -3.44 -33.01 -11.47
N LYS A 79 -3.13 -32.39 -10.32
CA LYS A 79 -3.85 -32.67 -9.08
C LYS A 79 -5.34 -32.38 -9.33
N PRO A 80 -6.28 -33.29 -8.98
CA PRO A 80 -7.70 -33.00 -9.10
C PRO A 80 -7.99 -31.67 -8.40
N SER A 81 -8.66 -30.77 -9.11
CA SER A 81 -9.03 -29.46 -8.56
C SER A 81 -9.80 -29.69 -7.27
N ARG A 82 -9.21 -29.31 -6.14
CA ARG A 82 -9.85 -29.41 -4.84
C ARG A 82 -11.12 -28.60 -4.93
N VAL A 83 -12.27 -29.25 -4.71
CA VAL A 83 -13.56 -28.60 -4.65
C VAL A 83 -13.42 -27.36 -3.75
N PRO A 84 -13.83 -26.16 -4.22
CA PRO A 84 -13.71 -24.95 -3.43
C PRO A 84 -14.36 -25.11 -2.05
N ASP A 85 -13.74 -24.53 -1.03
CA ASP A 85 -14.14 -24.77 0.36
C ASP A 85 -15.58 -24.32 0.67
N TYR A 86 -16.10 -23.28 0.01
CA TYR A 86 -17.50 -22.86 0.14
C TYR A 86 -18.52 -23.92 -0.32
N LYS A 87 -18.10 -24.87 -1.20
CA LYS A 87 -18.93 -26.02 -1.58
C LYS A 87 -18.80 -27.18 -0.59
N ILE A 88 -17.64 -27.32 0.08
CA ILE A 88 -17.37 -28.38 1.05
C ILE A 88 -17.99 -28.03 2.41
N ASN A 89 -17.86 -26.78 2.85
CA ASN A 89 -18.25 -26.29 4.16
C ASN A 89 -19.21 -25.09 4.06
N PRO A 90 -20.41 -25.22 3.46
CA PRO A 90 -21.30 -24.08 3.21
C PRO A 90 -21.65 -23.29 4.48
N GLN A 91 -21.75 -23.96 5.63
CA GLN A 91 -21.99 -23.34 6.95
C GLN A 91 -20.91 -22.32 7.41
N LYS A 92 -19.69 -22.40 6.87
CA LYS A 92 -18.60 -21.46 7.20
C LYS A 92 -18.57 -20.24 6.26
N TRP A 93 -19.42 -20.23 5.25
CA TRP A 93 -19.39 -19.25 4.17
C TRP A 93 -20.76 -18.62 4.00
N THR A 94 -20.89 -17.37 4.43
CA THR A 94 -22.09 -16.57 4.18
C THR A 94 -22.00 -15.96 2.79
N LYS A 95 -23.01 -16.22 1.95
CA LYS A 95 -23.12 -15.60 0.63
C LYS A 95 -23.87 -14.28 0.77
N TYR A 96 -23.14 -13.16 0.77
CA TYR A 96 -23.74 -11.84 0.63
C TYR A 96 -24.01 -11.56 -0.85
N SER A 97 -25.24 -11.16 -1.16
CA SER A 97 -25.63 -10.67 -2.47
C SER A 97 -25.87 -9.17 -2.35
N LEU A 98 -25.37 -8.39 -3.32
CA LEU A 98 -25.67 -6.96 -3.39
C LEU A 98 -26.96 -6.67 -4.18
N ALA A 99 -27.81 -7.67 -4.39
CA ALA A 99 -29.05 -7.53 -5.15
C ALA A 99 -30.03 -6.53 -4.50
N ASP A 100 -29.96 -6.38 -3.18
CA ASP A 100 -30.86 -5.52 -2.41
C ASP A 100 -30.30 -4.10 -2.24
N VAL A 101 -29.08 -3.83 -2.71
CA VAL A 101 -28.41 -2.53 -2.57
C VAL A 101 -28.38 -1.84 -3.93
N ASP A 102 -28.96 -0.65 -4.01
CA ASP A 102 -28.85 0.19 -5.20
C ASP A 102 -27.46 0.84 -5.28
N ILE A 103 -26.65 0.36 -6.22
CA ILE A 103 -25.29 0.86 -6.51
C ILE A 103 -25.31 1.81 -7.73
N SER A 104 -26.46 2.40 -8.05
CA SER A 104 -26.53 3.41 -9.11
C SER A 104 -25.61 4.58 -8.79
N ASP A 105 -25.08 5.23 -9.84
CA ASP A 105 -24.20 6.39 -9.65
C ASP A 105 -24.91 7.53 -8.90
N HIS A 106 -26.24 7.61 -9.00
CA HIS A 106 -27.05 8.61 -8.29
C HIS A 106 -27.04 8.40 -6.78
N THR A 107 -27.30 7.19 -6.30
CA THR A 107 -27.28 6.88 -4.86
C THR A 107 -25.87 6.95 -4.29
N ASN A 108 -24.86 6.50 -5.03
CA ASN A 108 -23.45 6.59 -4.64
C ASN A 108 -23.01 8.05 -4.48
N THR A 109 -23.33 8.89 -5.47
CA THR A 109 -23.01 10.31 -5.44
C THR A 109 -23.69 11.01 -4.27
N ALA A 110 -24.98 10.72 -4.02
CA ALA A 110 -25.71 11.26 -2.88
C ALA A 110 -25.09 10.83 -1.54
N ALA A 111 -24.73 9.55 -1.40
CA ALA A 111 -24.07 9.02 -0.20
C ALA A 111 -22.68 9.65 0.01
N ALA A 112 -21.91 9.87 -1.05
CA ALA A 112 -20.61 10.54 -0.99
C ALA A 112 -20.75 11.99 -0.49
N PHE A 113 -21.74 12.75 -0.99
CA PHE A 113 -22.00 14.10 -0.51
C PHE A 113 -22.48 14.13 0.93
N GLN A 114 -23.32 13.18 1.34
CA GLN A 114 -23.74 13.04 2.74
C GLN A 114 -22.53 12.78 3.66
N PHE A 115 -21.60 11.94 3.25
CA PHE A 115 -20.37 11.67 3.99
C PHE A 115 -19.49 12.92 4.11
N LEU A 116 -19.30 13.68 3.02
CA LEU A 116 -18.55 14.94 3.07
C LEU A 116 -19.19 15.94 4.04
N LYS A 117 -20.52 16.07 3.98
CA LYS A 117 -21.25 16.94 4.91
C LYS A 117 -21.05 16.52 6.37
N GLN A 118 -21.11 15.22 6.67
CA GLN A 118 -20.85 14.71 8.02
C GLN A 118 -19.42 15.01 8.49
N MET A 119 -18.43 14.89 7.60
CA MET A 119 -17.04 15.23 7.91
C MET A 119 -16.88 16.73 8.22
N ASP A 120 -17.55 17.60 7.45
CA ASP A 120 -17.54 19.04 7.69
C ASP A 120 -18.21 19.39 9.03
N GLU A 121 -19.37 18.80 9.35
CA GLU A 121 -20.04 18.98 10.65
C GLU A 121 -19.15 18.53 11.83
N GLN A 122 -18.46 17.39 11.70
CA GLN A 122 -17.50 16.94 12.72
C GLN A 122 -16.32 17.90 12.87
N LEU A 123 -15.82 18.46 11.78
CA LEU A 123 -14.77 19.47 11.82
C LEU A 123 -15.26 20.75 12.47
N GLU A 124 -16.47 21.23 12.18
CA GLU A 124 -17.05 22.42 12.82
C GLU A 124 -17.22 22.22 14.34
N ILE A 125 -17.76 21.08 14.77
CA ILE A 125 -17.88 20.72 16.19
C ILE A 125 -16.51 20.66 16.84
N LYS A 126 -15.54 20.00 16.20
CA LYS A 126 -14.15 19.92 16.69
C LYS A 126 -13.51 21.30 16.75
N THR A 127 -13.80 22.19 15.80
CA THR A 127 -13.25 23.54 15.75
C THR A 127 -13.82 24.39 16.89
N ALA A 128 -15.13 24.32 17.12
CA ALA A 128 -15.80 24.97 18.25
C ALA A 128 -15.34 24.45 19.63
N VAL A 129 -14.97 23.17 19.73
CA VAL A 129 -14.36 22.59 20.94
C VAL A 129 -12.89 22.98 21.09
N SER A 130 -12.15 23.08 19.98
CA SER A 130 -10.72 23.40 19.97
C SER A 130 -10.39 24.85 20.33
N SER A 131 -11.31 25.80 20.11
CA SER A 131 -11.13 27.20 20.54
C SER A 131 -11.11 27.38 22.07
N ASN A 132 -11.35 26.32 22.85
CA ASN A 132 -11.21 26.30 24.31
C ASN A 132 -9.93 25.60 24.81
N ILE A 133 -9.07 25.06 23.93
CA ILE A 133 -7.92 24.25 24.34
C ILE A 133 -6.65 24.67 23.57
N ASP A 134 -6.22 25.93 23.74
CA ASP A 134 -4.86 26.38 23.40
C ASP A 134 -3.83 25.87 24.43
N VAL A 135 -3.89 24.58 24.78
CA VAL A 135 -2.85 23.93 25.57
C VAL A 135 -1.96 23.16 24.61
N LYS A 136 -0.72 23.64 24.44
CA LYS A 136 0.32 22.97 23.65
C LYS A 136 0.43 21.50 24.06
N ILE A 137 -0.10 20.61 23.24
CA ILE A 137 -0.07 19.17 23.50
C ILE A 137 1.36 18.66 23.27
N GLU A 138 2.16 18.66 24.35
CA GLU A 138 3.50 18.07 24.33
C GLU A 138 3.43 16.58 24.70
N PHE A 139 3.53 15.72 23.68
CA PHE A 139 3.69 14.29 23.90
C PHE A 139 5.10 14.01 24.45
N LYS A 140 5.18 13.59 25.71
CA LYS A 140 6.42 13.09 26.31
C LYS A 140 6.86 11.81 25.59
N LYS A 141 7.68 11.94 24.54
CA LYS A 141 8.24 10.79 23.80
C LYS A 141 9.02 9.88 24.76
N SER A 142 8.82 8.57 24.64
CA SER A 142 9.54 7.60 25.47
C SER A 142 11.06 7.68 25.25
N SER A 143 11.83 7.35 26.28
CA SER A 143 13.31 7.38 26.23
C SER A 143 13.89 6.46 25.14
N LYS A 144 13.18 5.40 24.74
CA LYS A 144 13.56 4.51 23.63
C LYS A 144 13.42 5.20 22.27
N ILE A 145 12.32 5.92 22.04
CA ILE A 145 12.08 6.66 20.78
C ILE A 145 13.12 7.77 20.62
N ARG A 146 13.48 8.48 21.70
CA ARG A 146 14.53 9.51 21.66
C ARG A 146 15.90 8.97 21.28
N LYS A 147 16.28 7.77 21.74
CA LYS A 147 17.54 7.13 21.37
C LYS A 147 17.56 6.72 19.89
N GLN A 148 16.47 6.11 19.41
CA GLN A 148 16.37 5.72 17.99
C GLN A 148 16.45 6.91 17.03
N ILE A 149 15.84 8.05 17.39
CA ILE A 149 15.90 9.27 16.57
C ILE A 149 17.35 9.78 16.49
N ARG A 150 18.07 9.89 17.62
CA ARG A 150 19.48 10.30 17.62
C ARG A 150 20.38 9.33 16.83
N ASP A 151 20.18 8.03 16.99
CA ASP A 151 20.96 7.01 16.28
C ASP A 151 20.73 7.07 14.75
N MET A 152 19.55 7.52 14.31
CA MET A 152 19.24 7.75 12.89
C MET A 152 19.85 9.06 12.39
N GLU A 153 19.71 10.16 13.14
CA GLU A 153 20.32 11.46 12.83
C GLU A 153 21.87 11.34 12.71
N ASP A 154 22.51 10.63 13.63
CA ASP A 154 23.95 10.35 13.59
C ASP A 154 24.37 9.47 12.39
N GLY A 155 23.45 8.65 11.88
CA GLY A 155 23.66 7.84 10.68
C GLY A 155 23.59 8.67 9.40
N GLU A 156 22.59 9.55 9.31
CA GLU A 156 22.38 10.45 8.18
C GLU A 156 23.51 11.48 8.04
N LEU A 157 24.00 12.03 9.16
CA LEU A 157 25.14 12.95 9.16
C LEU A 157 26.42 12.30 8.60
N LYS A 158 26.67 11.02 8.95
CA LYS A 158 27.83 10.27 8.46
C LYS A 158 27.72 9.95 6.98
N ASP A 159 26.52 9.62 6.51
CA ASP A 159 26.27 9.37 5.09
C ASP A 159 26.43 10.64 4.25
N ALA A 160 25.96 11.78 4.76
CA ALA A 160 26.12 13.08 4.11
C ALA A 160 27.59 13.57 4.10
N GLU A 161 28.45 13.11 5.01
CA GLU A 161 29.88 13.46 5.00
C GLU A 161 30.69 12.70 3.93
N VAL A 162 30.23 11.51 3.57
CA VAL A 162 30.84 10.67 2.52
C VAL A 162 30.44 11.13 1.12
N ASP A 163 29.24 11.71 0.97
CA ASP A 163 28.67 12.10 -0.32
C ASP A 163 29.10 13.51 -0.80
N LYS A 164 29.91 14.23 -0.02
CA LYS A 164 30.41 15.57 -0.38
C LYS A 164 31.71 15.47 -1.21
N PRO A 165 31.82 16.19 -2.36
CA PRO A 165 33.05 16.22 -3.14
C PRO A 165 34.19 16.85 -2.33
N ARG A 166 35.35 16.18 -2.30
CA ARG A 166 36.53 16.63 -1.55
C ARG A 166 37.61 17.12 -2.52
N LEU A 167 38.12 18.32 -2.31
CA LEU A 167 39.26 18.84 -3.06
C LEU A 167 40.56 18.26 -2.47
N LYS A 168 41.32 17.49 -3.25
CA LYS A 168 42.67 17.04 -2.86
C LYS A 168 43.70 17.72 -3.76
N GLY A 169 44.39 18.72 -3.22
CA GLY A 169 45.30 19.57 -4.00
C GLY A 169 44.53 20.44 -4.98
N SER A 170 44.82 20.33 -6.28
CA SER A 170 44.14 21.06 -7.36
C SER A 170 43.03 20.26 -8.06
N LYS A 171 42.74 19.04 -7.61
CA LYS A 171 41.72 18.18 -8.23
C LYS A 171 40.54 17.94 -7.28
N VAL A 172 39.34 18.12 -7.81
CA VAL A 172 38.09 17.78 -7.11
C VAL A 172 37.86 16.27 -7.25
N ILE A 173 37.80 15.57 -6.13
CA ILE A 173 37.50 14.13 -6.09
C ILE A 173 36.04 13.96 -5.68
N MET A 174 35.25 13.42 -6.61
CA MET A 174 33.87 13.03 -6.37
C MET A 174 33.83 11.68 -5.64
N PRO A 175 32.83 11.44 -4.76
CA PRO A 175 32.65 10.13 -4.14
C PRO A 175 32.51 9.01 -5.17
N GLU A 176 32.97 7.81 -4.80
CA GLU A 176 32.89 6.62 -5.64
C GLU A 176 31.44 6.08 -5.63
N TYR A 177 30.77 6.17 -6.78
CA TYR A 177 29.44 5.58 -6.97
C TYR A 177 29.55 4.21 -7.63
N VAL A 178 29.43 3.12 -6.85
CA VAL A 178 29.34 1.77 -7.41
C VAL A 178 27.89 1.27 -7.40
N VAL A 179 27.28 1.25 -8.58
CA VAL A 179 25.91 0.77 -8.77
C VAL A 179 25.84 -0.73 -8.46
N GLY A 180 24.93 -1.13 -7.57
CA GLY A 180 24.69 -2.52 -7.22
C GLY A 180 25.38 -3.03 -5.94
N HIS A 181 26.18 -2.22 -5.25
CA HIS A 181 26.69 -2.58 -3.92
C HIS A 181 25.62 -2.31 -2.85
N GLN A 182 25.10 -3.36 -2.22
CA GLN A 182 24.22 -3.19 -1.06
C GLN A 182 25.05 -2.78 0.16
N ARG A 183 24.66 -1.67 0.80
CA ARG A 183 25.27 -1.19 2.06
C ARG A 183 25.20 -2.30 3.10
N LYS A 184 26.31 -2.55 3.81
CA LYS A 184 26.35 -3.53 4.91
C LYS A 184 25.39 -3.07 6.02
N SER A 185 24.21 -3.68 6.08
CA SER A 185 23.24 -3.43 7.14
C SER A 185 23.87 -3.79 8.49
N LYS A 186 23.85 -2.85 9.46
CA LYS A 186 24.25 -3.13 10.85
C LYS A 186 23.43 -4.32 11.37
N LYS A 187 24.10 -5.36 11.90
CA LYS A 187 23.44 -6.53 12.51
C LYS A 187 22.52 -6.04 13.63
N LYS A 188 21.20 -6.20 13.47
CA LYS A 188 20.25 -6.03 14.57
C LYS A 188 20.55 -7.10 15.62
N VAL A 189 20.91 -6.69 16.83
CA VAL A 189 20.99 -7.56 17.99
C VAL A 189 19.58 -8.11 18.25
N LYS A 190 19.46 -9.44 18.34
CA LYS A 190 18.22 -10.13 18.67
C LYS A 190 17.82 -9.77 20.10
N GLY A 191 16.85 -8.86 20.25
CA GLY A 191 16.18 -8.62 21.53
C GLY A 191 15.31 -9.82 21.88
N THR A 192 15.39 -10.25 23.13
CA THR A 192 14.69 -11.38 23.73
C THR A 192 13.16 -11.23 23.65
N SER A 193 12.51 -12.38 23.53
CA SER A 193 11.07 -12.57 23.35
C SER A 193 10.28 -12.27 24.63
N GLU A 194 9.80 -11.04 24.78
CA GLU A 194 8.76 -10.69 25.76
C GLU A 194 7.48 -10.12 25.10
N SER A 195 7.47 -9.92 23.79
CA SER A 195 6.28 -9.37 23.08
C SER A 195 5.16 -10.38 22.82
N MET A 196 5.38 -11.67 23.12
CA MET A 196 4.40 -12.72 22.81
C MET A 196 3.24 -12.78 23.81
N ILE A 197 3.37 -12.19 25.01
CA ILE A 197 2.35 -12.26 26.06
C ILE A 197 1.19 -11.28 25.81
N ARG A 198 1.38 -10.21 25.03
CA ARG A 198 0.31 -9.25 24.70
C ARG A 198 -0.60 -9.70 23.55
N ALA A 199 -0.26 -10.79 22.86
CA ALA A 199 -1.03 -11.28 21.70
C ALA A 199 -2.21 -12.20 22.08
N ALA A 200 -2.42 -12.49 23.36
CA ALA A 200 -3.49 -13.36 23.86
C ALA A 200 -4.61 -12.62 24.63
N GLY A 201 -4.60 -11.28 24.64
CA GLY A 201 -5.65 -10.46 25.24
C GLY A 201 -6.65 -10.01 24.19
N THR A 202 -7.93 -10.26 24.41
CA THR A 202 -9.02 -9.79 23.55
C THR A 202 -8.96 -8.27 23.39
N LEU A 203 -8.92 -7.81 22.14
CA LEU A 203 -8.96 -6.39 21.79
C LEU A 203 -10.36 -5.85 22.09
N LYS A 204 -10.58 -5.28 23.28
CA LYS A 204 -11.82 -4.58 23.60
C LYS A 204 -11.81 -3.21 22.93
N LEU A 205 -12.61 -3.06 21.87
CA LEU A 205 -12.83 -1.80 21.17
C LEU A 205 -13.88 -1.00 21.94
N ALA A 206 -13.42 -0.17 22.89
CA ALA A 206 -14.29 0.59 23.80
C ALA A 206 -15.22 1.59 23.08
N HIS A 207 -14.91 1.96 21.83
CA HIS A 207 -15.70 2.94 21.06
C HIS A 207 -16.80 2.32 20.20
N ILE A 208 -16.98 0.99 20.20
CA ILE A 208 -18.04 0.32 19.42
C ILE A 208 -19.27 -0.01 20.28
N LEU A 209 -19.12 -0.03 21.62
CA LEU A 209 -20.21 -0.38 22.53
C LEU A 209 -21.06 0.82 23.00
N GLU A 210 -20.68 2.06 22.68
CA GLU A 210 -21.33 3.24 23.28
C GLU A 210 -22.66 3.63 22.60
N ASP A 211 -23.00 3.04 21.44
CA ASP A 211 -24.17 3.48 20.65
C ASP A 211 -25.40 2.52 20.69
N GLY A 212 -25.47 1.57 21.63
CA GLY A 212 -26.42 0.45 21.49
C GLY A 212 -27.24 -0.04 22.69
N GLU A 213 -27.06 0.47 23.90
CA GLU A 213 -27.78 -0.05 25.09
C GLU A 213 -28.52 1.08 25.82
N ASP A 214 -29.57 1.61 25.19
CA ASP A 214 -30.66 2.33 25.88
C ASP A 214 -31.96 2.12 25.08
N ALA A 215 -32.63 0.99 25.31
CA ALA A 215 -34.01 0.76 24.89
C ALA A 215 -34.70 -0.23 25.85
N GLU A 216 -35.15 0.34 26.98
CA GLU A 216 -36.46 0.12 27.61
C GLU A 216 -36.94 -1.34 27.83
N GLU A 217 -36.90 -1.76 29.09
CA GLU A 217 -37.83 -2.73 29.66
C GLU A 217 -39.23 -2.09 29.74
N ASP A 218 -40.22 -2.59 28.99
CA ASP A 218 -41.64 -2.39 29.35
C ASP A 218 -42.48 -3.67 29.13
N GLN A 219 -42.81 -4.27 30.27
CA GLN A 219 -43.98 -5.06 30.67
C GLN A 219 -44.65 -6.06 29.71
N GLY A 220 -44.74 -7.30 30.21
CA GLY A 220 -45.77 -8.30 29.92
C GLY A 220 -46.06 -9.13 31.17
#